data_AF-A0A7C3L134-F1
#
_entry.id   AF-A0A7C3L134-F1
#
_cell.length_a   1.000
_cell.length_b   1.000
_cell.length_c   1.000
_cell.angle_alpha   90.00
_cell.angle_beta   90.00
_cell.angle_gamma   90.00
#
_symmetry.space_group_name_H-M   'P 1'
#
loop_
_entity.id
_entity.type
_entity.pdbx_description
1 polymer ?
#
loop_
_entity_poly.entity_id
_entity_poly.type
_entity_poly.pdbx_seq_one_letter_code
_entity_poly.pdbx_strand_id
1 'polypeptide(L)'
;MRILYTASEVAPFAKTGGLADVAGALPAALARLGHEVKVVMPKYSVVEEKRWKLRRRENLSVRLAGQTDYPFTIWSCDLPGTQVEVLFLANDRLFGRQGLYQEHGKDYPDNLERFSAFSRAVLEIPRWLNWSPDVLHSNDWQTALIPAYLKAYFSGDSSYKRVGTLLTLHNLGYQGLFPGHAFSKLGLPPEYFTPETLEFYGKVNFLKAGIVFSNILNTVSPTYSLEIQTAEFGHGLEGVLQARKKNLFGILNGVEYQ
;
A
#
# COMPACT_ATOMS: atom_id res chain seq x y z
N MET A 1 7.28 13.68 12.76
CA MET A 1 7.12 12.21 12.68
C MET A 1 7.87 11.71 11.47
N ARG A 2 8.24 10.44 11.50
CA ARG A 2 8.77 9.64 10.41
C ARG A 2 7.64 8.83 9.75
N ILE A 3 7.38 9.07 8.47
CA ILE A 3 6.23 8.51 7.75
C ILE A 3 6.74 7.71 6.55
N LEU A 4 6.46 6.41 6.54
CA LEU A 4 6.64 5.58 5.35
C LEU A 4 5.31 5.57 4.58
N TYR A 5 5.24 6.39 3.54
CA TYR A 5 4.07 6.54 2.70
C TYR A 5 4.13 5.54 1.55
N THR A 6 3.10 4.71 1.39
CA THR A 6 3.12 3.59 0.44
C THR A 6 1.92 3.69 -0.49
N ALA A 7 2.16 3.63 -1.79
CA ALA A 7 1.13 3.71 -2.80
C ALA A 7 1.52 2.91 -4.05
N SER A 8 0.53 2.42 -4.78
CA SER A 8 0.77 1.77 -6.07
C SER A 8 1.02 2.75 -7.20
N GLU A 9 0.64 4.01 -7.07
CA GLU A 9 0.80 5.06 -8.07
C GLU A 9 1.18 6.37 -7.41
N VAL A 10 2.07 7.14 -8.04
CA VAL A 10 2.61 8.40 -7.53
C VAL A 10 2.91 9.28 -8.74
N ALA A 11 2.25 10.43 -8.84
CA ALA A 11 2.58 11.42 -9.86
C ALA A 11 3.91 12.12 -9.52
N PRO A 12 4.78 12.40 -10.51
CA PRO A 12 4.60 12.20 -11.95
C PRO A 12 5.14 10.86 -12.49
N PHE A 13 5.51 9.90 -11.63
CA PHE A 13 6.21 8.68 -12.04
C PHE A 13 5.32 7.63 -12.70
N ALA A 14 4.15 7.37 -12.11
CA ALA A 14 3.16 6.44 -12.65
C ALA A 14 1.76 6.86 -12.17
N LYS A 15 0.80 6.94 -13.08
CA LYS A 15 -0.54 7.47 -12.81
C LYS A 15 -1.60 6.75 -13.63
N THR A 16 -2.66 6.33 -12.95
CA THR A 16 -3.91 5.82 -13.53
C THR A 16 -5.13 6.62 -13.05
N GLY A 17 -5.08 7.19 -11.85
CA GLY A 17 -6.18 7.99 -11.30
C GLY A 17 -5.75 9.10 -10.33
N GLY A 18 -6.70 9.56 -9.52
CA GLY A 18 -6.51 10.66 -8.57
C GLY A 18 -5.67 10.28 -7.34
N LEU A 19 -5.54 8.99 -7.01
CA LEU A 19 -4.65 8.53 -5.94
C LEU A 19 -3.20 8.95 -6.26
N ALA A 20 -2.76 8.85 -7.52
CA ALA A 20 -1.41 9.27 -7.92
C ALA A 20 -1.14 10.75 -7.61
N ASP A 21 -2.14 11.62 -7.78
CA ASP A 21 -1.99 13.05 -7.51
C ASP A 21 -1.86 13.31 -6.00
N VAL A 22 -2.69 12.66 -5.19
CA VAL A 22 -2.59 12.75 -3.73
C VAL A 22 -1.26 12.19 -3.24
N ALA A 23 -0.83 11.05 -3.77
CA ALA A 23 0.46 10.43 -3.43
C ALA A 23 1.66 11.25 -3.90
N GLY A 24 1.50 12.12 -4.90
CA GLY A 24 2.50 13.09 -5.32
C GLY A 24 2.51 14.38 -4.50
N ALA A 25 1.37 14.82 -3.95
CA ALA A 25 1.27 16.11 -3.26
C ALA A 25 1.33 15.98 -1.72
N LEU A 26 0.63 15.00 -1.14
CA LEU A 26 0.51 14.86 0.32
C LEU A 26 1.85 14.60 1.01
N PRO A 27 2.74 13.71 0.52
CA PRO A 27 4.07 13.55 1.11
C PRO A 27 4.87 14.86 1.17
N ALA A 28 4.79 15.68 0.11
CA ALA A 28 5.47 16.97 0.05
C ALA A 28 4.87 17.99 1.03
N ALA A 29 3.54 18.01 1.17
CA ALA A 29 2.86 18.84 2.17
C ALA A 29 3.24 18.44 3.60
N LEU A 30 3.24 17.15 3.91
CA LEU A 30 3.67 16.63 5.21
C LEU A 30 5.15 16.97 5.51
N ALA A 31 6.01 16.91 4.50
CA ALA A 31 7.41 17.31 4.64
C ALA A 31 7.56 18.80 4.95
N ARG A 32 6.77 19.67 4.31
CA ARG A 32 6.72 21.11 4.61
C ARG A 32 6.24 21.40 6.04
N LEU A 33 5.43 20.53 6.63
CA LEU A 33 5.02 20.58 8.04
C LEU A 33 6.08 20.03 9.00
N GLY A 34 7.29 19.71 8.52
CA GLY A 34 8.40 19.25 9.34
C GLY A 34 8.40 17.75 9.62
N HIS A 35 7.65 16.95 8.86
CA HIS A 35 7.71 15.49 8.93
C HIS A 35 8.79 14.93 8.01
N GLU A 36 9.43 13.84 8.43
CA GLU A 36 10.36 13.10 7.59
C GLU A 36 9.56 12.03 6.82
N VAL A 37 9.36 12.26 5.52
CA VAL A 37 8.52 11.39 4.69
C VAL A 37 9.37 10.67 3.66
N LYS A 38 9.17 9.35 3.53
CA LYS A 38 9.71 8.54 2.45
C LYS A 38 8.54 7.86 1.74
N VAL A 39 8.51 7.95 0.41
CA VAL A 39 7.48 7.31 -0.40
C VAL A 39 8.01 5.98 -0.93
N VAL A 40 7.20 4.92 -0.93
CA VAL A 40 7.54 3.63 -1.54
C VAL A 40 6.46 3.25 -2.55
N MET A 41 6.89 2.92 -3.77
CA MET A 41 6.02 2.43 -4.84
C MET A 41 6.71 1.33 -5.66
N PRO A 42 5.97 0.52 -6.45
CA PRO A 42 6.59 -0.39 -7.40
C PRO A 42 7.32 0.38 -8.53
N LYS A 43 8.42 -0.18 -9.05
CA LYS A 43 9.06 0.35 -10.26
C LYS A 43 8.40 -0.26 -11.51
N TYR A 44 7.39 0.42 -12.05
CA TYR A 44 6.77 0.03 -13.32
C TYR A 44 7.64 0.39 -14.52
N SER A 45 7.38 -0.20 -15.70
CA SER A 45 8.11 0.12 -16.94
C SER A 45 7.97 1.58 -17.38
N VAL A 46 6.87 2.26 -17.00
CA VAL A 46 6.66 3.68 -17.28
C VAL A 46 7.57 4.61 -16.46
N VAL A 47 8.20 4.10 -15.39
CA VAL A 47 9.14 4.88 -14.58
C VAL A 47 10.49 4.94 -15.27
N GLU A 48 10.68 6.00 -16.06
CA GLU A 48 11.88 6.22 -16.87
C GLU A 48 13.13 6.58 -16.03
N GLU A 49 14.08 5.64 -15.94
CA GLU A 49 15.29 5.80 -15.12
C GLU A 49 16.10 7.06 -15.42
N LYS A 50 16.34 7.34 -16.72
CA LYS A 50 17.15 8.49 -17.16
C LYS A 50 16.47 9.82 -16.89
N ARG A 51 15.17 9.91 -17.19
CA ARG A 51 14.36 11.13 -17.00
C ARG A 51 14.34 11.54 -15.53
N TRP A 52 14.14 10.57 -14.64
CA TRP A 52 14.01 10.81 -13.20
C TRP A 52 15.34 10.68 -12.44
N LYS A 53 16.45 10.46 -13.15
CA LYS A 53 17.79 10.27 -12.58
C LYS A 53 17.80 9.25 -11.45
N LEU A 54 17.11 8.12 -11.66
CA LEU A 54 16.97 7.08 -10.64
C LEU A 54 18.36 6.54 -10.26
N ARG A 55 18.59 6.45 -8.95
CA ARG A 55 19.80 5.88 -8.35
C ARG A 55 19.49 4.47 -7.89
N ARG A 56 20.16 3.47 -8.46
CA ARG A 56 20.14 2.10 -7.94
C ARG A 56 20.81 2.09 -6.56
N ARG A 57 20.19 1.43 -5.57
CA ARG A 57 20.66 1.44 -4.18
C ARG A 57 21.10 0.05 -3.74
N GLU A 58 20.15 -0.82 -3.42
CA GLU A 58 20.42 -2.12 -2.80
C GLU A 58 19.52 -3.20 -3.40
N ASN A 59 19.92 -4.46 -3.28
CA ASN A 59 19.06 -5.60 -3.57
C ASN A 59 18.45 -6.14 -2.28
N LEU A 60 17.17 -6.47 -2.33
CA LEU A 60 16.49 -7.22 -1.27
C LEU A 60 15.83 -8.45 -1.87
N SER A 61 15.54 -9.45 -1.04
CA SER A 61 14.69 -10.57 -1.44
C SER A 61 13.67 -10.82 -0.35
N VAL A 62 12.43 -11.04 -0.74
CA VAL A 62 11.38 -11.47 0.19
C VAL A 62 10.83 -12.81 -0.20
N ARG A 63 10.50 -13.61 0.82
CA ARG A 63 9.90 -14.91 0.63
C ARG A 63 8.41 -14.84 0.93
N LEU A 64 7.58 -15.31 -0.01
CA LEU A 64 6.19 -15.62 0.27
C LEU A 64 6.00 -17.13 0.37
N ALA A 65 5.07 -17.52 1.23
CA ALA A 65 4.65 -18.91 1.48
C ALA A 65 5.80 -19.86 1.83
N GLY A 66 6.96 -19.35 2.29
CA GLY A 66 8.15 -20.16 2.54
C GLY A 66 8.73 -20.84 1.29
N GLN A 67 8.20 -20.56 0.10
CA GLN A 67 8.44 -21.37 -1.11
C GLN A 67 9.02 -20.57 -2.27
N THR A 68 8.76 -19.27 -2.36
CA THR A 68 9.19 -18.46 -3.52
C THR A 68 9.91 -17.19 -3.06
N ASP A 69 11.15 -17.05 -3.51
CA ASP A 69 11.95 -15.85 -3.33
C ASP A 69 11.64 -14.84 -4.44
N TYR A 70 11.31 -13.62 -4.03
CA TYR A 70 11.05 -12.49 -4.91
C TYR A 70 12.19 -11.50 -4.76
N PRO A 71 13.16 -11.49 -5.70
CA PRO A 71 14.23 -10.51 -5.70
C PRO A 71 13.66 -9.15 -6.08
N PHE A 72 14.05 -8.13 -5.34
CA PHE A 72 13.78 -6.74 -5.66
C PHE A 72 15.08 -5.95 -5.68
N THR A 73 15.15 -4.95 -6.54
CA THR A 73 16.17 -3.91 -6.48
C THR A 73 15.51 -2.61 -6.04
N ILE A 74 16.09 -1.96 -5.03
CA ILE A 74 15.70 -0.64 -4.58
C ILE A 74 16.34 0.39 -5.50
N TRP A 75 15.50 1.27 -6.05
CA TRP A 75 15.92 2.49 -6.71
C TRP A 75 15.41 3.69 -5.93
N SER A 76 16.01 4.85 -6.13
CA SER A 76 15.59 6.08 -5.45
C SER A 76 15.76 7.32 -6.32
N CYS A 77 14.88 8.28 -6.14
CA CYS A 77 15.09 9.68 -6.51
C CYS A 77 14.33 10.59 -5.54
N ASP A 78 14.44 11.89 -5.74
CA ASP A 78 13.67 12.85 -4.97
C ASP A 78 12.40 13.16 -5.77
N LEU A 79 11.26 13.25 -5.08
CA LEU A 79 10.00 13.66 -5.67
C LEU A 79 10.18 15.07 -6.27
N PRO A 80 9.84 15.31 -7.56
CA PRO A 80 10.22 16.53 -8.26
C PRO A 80 9.78 17.80 -7.55
N GLY A 81 10.71 18.75 -7.40
CA GLY A 81 10.47 20.01 -6.71
C GLY A 81 10.49 19.92 -5.18
N THR A 82 10.87 18.77 -4.61
CA THR A 82 10.86 18.55 -3.15
C THR A 82 12.11 17.78 -2.69
N GLN A 83 12.26 17.61 -1.37
CA GLN A 83 13.29 16.76 -0.75
C GLN A 83 12.75 15.39 -0.30
N VAL A 84 11.52 15.04 -0.67
CA VAL A 84 10.91 13.77 -0.29
C VAL A 84 11.53 12.64 -1.12
N GLU A 85 12.22 11.71 -0.48
CA GLU A 85 12.81 10.55 -1.17
C GLU A 85 11.71 9.56 -1.57
N VAL A 86 11.69 9.18 -2.85
CA VAL A 86 10.84 8.12 -3.40
C VAL A 86 11.70 6.90 -3.65
N LEU A 87 11.32 5.78 -3.04
CA LEU A 87 11.94 4.48 -3.16
C LEU A 87 11.08 3.62 -4.09
N PHE A 88 11.71 3.07 -5.13
CA PHE A 88 11.05 2.19 -6.08
C PHE A 88 11.51 0.75 -5.86
N LEU A 89 10.56 -0.15 -5.70
CA LEU A 89 10.83 -1.58 -5.63
C LEU A 89 10.71 -2.21 -7.01
N ALA A 90 11.86 -2.52 -7.62
CA ALA A 90 11.94 -3.08 -8.96
C ALA A 90 11.98 -4.60 -8.91
N ASN A 91 11.08 -5.24 -9.64
CA ASN A 91 11.10 -6.66 -9.95
C ASN A 91 10.53 -6.81 -11.36
N ASP A 92 11.37 -7.11 -12.35
CA ASP A 92 10.95 -7.06 -13.76
C ASP A 92 9.87 -8.10 -14.08
N ARG A 93 9.87 -9.25 -13.41
CA ARG A 93 8.81 -10.27 -13.55
C ARG A 93 7.45 -9.75 -13.10
N LEU A 94 7.39 -9.05 -11.96
CA LEU A 94 6.15 -8.58 -11.36
C LEU A 94 5.72 -7.21 -11.89
N PHE A 95 6.65 -6.28 -12.11
CA PHE A 95 6.36 -4.87 -12.38
C PHE A 95 6.94 -4.35 -13.69
N GLY A 96 7.71 -5.15 -14.44
CA GLY A 96 8.20 -4.82 -15.78
C GLY A 96 7.10 -4.83 -16.86
N ARG A 97 5.97 -4.16 -16.59
CA ARG A 97 4.83 -4.00 -17.48
C ARG A 97 4.43 -2.53 -17.61
N GLN A 98 3.76 -2.19 -18.71
CA GLN A 98 3.26 -0.83 -18.95
C GLN A 98 2.10 -0.48 -18.02
N GLY A 99 1.11 -1.37 -17.91
CA GLY A 99 -0.02 -1.18 -16.99
C GLY A 99 0.37 -1.44 -15.52
N LEU A 100 -0.23 -0.68 -14.59
CA LEU A 100 0.08 -0.78 -13.16
C LEU A 100 -0.54 -2.05 -12.55
N TYR A 101 -1.87 -2.13 -12.51
CA TYR A 101 -2.62 -3.29 -12.03
C TYR A 101 -3.63 -3.81 -13.06
N GLN A 102 -3.81 -3.09 -14.18
CA GLN A 102 -4.67 -3.47 -15.29
C GLN A 102 -3.96 -3.31 -16.63
N GLU A 103 -4.40 -4.09 -17.61
CA GLU A 103 -4.06 -3.96 -19.02
C GLU A 103 -5.35 -4.06 -19.84
N HIS A 104 -5.59 -3.07 -20.70
CA HIS A 104 -6.83 -2.95 -21.50
C HIS A 104 -8.13 -3.09 -20.66
N GLY A 105 -8.15 -2.51 -19.45
CA GLY A 105 -9.30 -2.53 -18.55
C GLY A 105 -9.54 -3.86 -17.82
N LYS A 106 -8.61 -4.83 -17.93
CA LYS A 106 -8.66 -6.09 -17.20
C LYS A 106 -7.54 -6.17 -16.18
N ASP A 107 -7.86 -6.62 -14.97
CA ASP A 107 -6.87 -6.84 -13.92
C ASP A 107 -5.86 -7.89 -14.38
N TYR A 108 -4.59 -7.68 -14.06
CA TYR A 108 -3.60 -8.73 -14.27
C TYR A 108 -3.92 -9.95 -13.39
N PRO A 109 -3.86 -11.18 -13.94
CA PRO A 109 -4.25 -12.40 -13.22
C PRO A 109 -3.33 -12.70 -12.02
N ASP A 110 -2.12 -12.17 -12.03
CA ASP A 110 -1.12 -12.33 -10.98
C ASP A 110 -1.07 -11.15 -9.99
N ASN A 111 -2.05 -10.24 -10.01
CA ASN A 111 -2.13 -9.12 -9.06
C ASN A 111 -2.04 -9.55 -7.58
N LEU A 112 -2.62 -10.69 -7.23
CA LEU A 112 -2.48 -11.27 -5.90
C LEU A 112 -1.01 -11.42 -5.51
N GLU A 113 -0.21 -12.03 -6.38
CA GLU A 113 1.21 -12.30 -6.16
C GLU A 113 2.02 -11.00 -6.16
N ARG A 114 1.77 -10.13 -7.15
CA ARG A 114 2.48 -8.86 -7.33
C ARG A 114 2.39 -7.97 -6.08
N PHE A 115 1.17 -7.69 -5.62
CA PHE A 115 0.95 -6.77 -4.51
C PHE A 115 1.19 -7.41 -3.15
N SER A 116 1.15 -8.75 -3.05
CA SER A 116 1.65 -9.47 -1.87
C SER A 116 3.16 -9.34 -1.71
N ALA A 117 3.91 -9.59 -2.78
CA ALA A 117 5.36 -9.52 -2.76
C ALA A 117 5.83 -8.08 -2.51
N PHE A 118 5.18 -7.10 -3.16
CA PHE A 118 5.43 -5.68 -2.90
C PHE A 118 5.17 -5.30 -1.44
N SER A 119 3.99 -5.63 -0.90
CA SER A 119 3.64 -5.31 0.50
C SER A 119 4.61 -5.95 1.49
N ARG A 120 5.07 -7.18 1.23
CA ARG A 120 6.07 -7.86 2.05
C ARG A 120 7.46 -7.22 1.95
N ALA A 121 7.85 -6.75 0.75
CA ALA A 121 9.12 -6.10 0.48
C ALA A 121 9.21 -4.68 1.08
N VAL A 122 8.10 -3.94 1.12
CA VAL A 122 8.03 -2.62 1.77
C VAL A 122 8.49 -2.71 3.24
N LEU A 123 8.14 -3.80 3.93
CA LEU A 123 8.50 -3.98 5.34
C LEU A 123 10.01 -4.25 5.57
N GLU A 124 10.79 -4.50 4.52
CA GLU A 124 12.25 -4.60 4.64
C GLU A 124 12.94 -3.22 4.53
N ILE A 125 12.25 -2.20 4.00
CA ILE A 125 12.83 -0.86 3.77
C ILE A 125 13.33 -0.20 5.06
N PRO A 126 12.54 -0.11 6.15
CA PRO A 126 13.02 0.42 7.45
C PRO A 126 14.30 -0.25 7.97
N ARG A 127 14.42 -1.57 7.84
CA ARG A 127 15.65 -2.29 8.26
C ARG A 127 16.85 -1.87 7.42
N TRP A 128 16.70 -1.87 6.10
CA TRP A 128 17.76 -1.48 5.17
C TRP A 128 18.26 -0.05 5.42
N LEU A 129 17.33 0.89 5.65
CA LEU A 129 17.65 2.28 5.93
C LEU A 129 18.23 2.52 7.33
N ASN A 130 18.23 1.52 8.21
CA ASN A 130 18.41 1.70 9.65
C ASN A 130 17.52 2.84 10.19
N TRP A 131 16.25 2.80 9.82
CA TRP A 131 15.28 3.86 10.03
C TRP A 131 13.98 3.27 10.58
N SER A 132 13.34 3.96 11.52
CA SER A 132 12.10 3.49 12.16
C SER A 132 10.96 4.45 11.89
N PRO A 133 9.91 4.04 11.16
CA PRO A 133 8.72 4.86 10.98
C PRO A 133 7.94 5.00 12.29
N ASP A 134 7.41 6.20 12.53
CA ASP A 134 6.31 6.42 13.47
C ASP A 134 4.98 5.97 12.84
N VAL A 135 4.83 6.11 11.53
CA VAL A 135 3.62 5.75 10.77
C VAL A 135 3.95 4.99 9.49
N LEU A 136 3.29 3.85 9.29
CA LEU A 136 3.11 3.21 7.98
C LEU A 136 1.78 3.67 7.39
N HIS A 137 1.83 4.40 6.29
CA HIS A 137 0.65 4.91 5.61
C HIS A 137 0.43 4.13 4.31
N SER A 138 -0.55 3.25 4.34
CA SER A 138 -1.02 2.44 3.21
C SER A 138 -2.17 3.14 2.49
N ASN A 139 -2.15 3.10 1.17
CA ASN A 139 -3.18 3.64 0.30
C ASN A 139 -3.76 2.52 -0.56
N ASP A 140 -5.07 2.30 -0.40
CA ASP A 140 -5.89 1.29 -1.10
C ASP A 140 -5.36 -0.15 -1.08
N TRP A 141 -6.07 -1.03 -1.79
CA TRP A 141 -5.92 -2.48 -1.73
C TRP A 141 -4.52 -2.97 -2.11
N GLN A 142 -3.81 -2.23 -2.97
CA GLN A 142 -2.47 -2.59 -3.46
C GLN A 142 -1.42 -2.60 -2.35
N THR A 143 -1.66 -1.86 -1.26
CA THR A 143 -0.77 -1.75 -0.11
C THR A 143 -1.43 -2.22 1.19
N ALA A 144 -2.69 -2.61 1.14
CA ALA A 144 -3.52 -2.99 2.29
C ALA A 144 -3.06 -4.27 3.01
N LEU A 145 -2.17 -5.08 2.42
CA LEU A 145 -1.56 -6.23 3.10
C LEU A 145 -0.42 -5.85 4.04
N ILE A 146 0.15 -4.65 3.95
CA ILE A 146 1.29 -4.22 4.78
C ILE A 146 0.98 -4.37 6.28
N PRO A 147 -0.16 -3.88 6.82
CA PRO A 147 -0.48 -4.05 8.24
C PRO A 147 -0.64 -5.52 8.66
N ALA A 148 -1.19 -6.36 7.78
CA ALA A 148 -1.35 -7.79 8.04
C ALA A 148 0.02 -8.50 8.14
N TYR A 149 0.93 -8.24 7.18
CA TYR A 149 2.29 -8.76 7.22
C TYR A 149 3.10 -8.22 8.39
N LEU A 150 2.93 -6.93 8.74
CA LEU A 150 3.57 -6.33 9.91
C LEU A 150 3.19 -7.11 11.17
N LYS A 151 1.89 -7.36 11.38
CA LYS A 151 1.40 -8.10 12.55
C LYS A 151 1.88 -9.55 12.56
N ALA A 152 1.88 -10.21 11.40
CA ALA A 152 2.27 -11.62 11.28
C ALA A 152 3.78 -11.85 11.51
N TYR A 153 4.63 -10.95 11.01
CA TYR A 153 6.06 -11.25 10.86
C TYR A 153 7.02 -10.24 11.51
N PHE A 154 6.53 -9.09 11.97
CA PHE A 154 7.38 -7.98 12.42
C PHE A 154 7.00 -7.43 13.79
N SER A 155 6.08 -8.06 14.51
CA SER A 155 5.62 -7.60 15.83
C SER A 155 6.74 -7.50 16.88
N GLY A 156 7.79 -8.32 16.76
CA GLY A 156 8.98 -8.27 17.63
C GLY A 156 10.16 -7.46 17.09
N ASP A 157 10.04 -6.86 15.91
CA ASP A 157 11.14 -6.21 15.23
C ASP A 157 11.42 -4.81 15.79
N SER A 158 12.70 -4.50 16.07
CA SER A 158 13.12 -3.21 16.62
C SER A 158 12.79 -2.03 15.70
N SER A 159 12.77 -2.22 14.38
CA SER A 159 12.44 -1.18 13.41
C SER A 159 10.98 -0.72 13.49
N TYR A 160 10.10 -1.47 14.17
CA TYR A 160 8.65 -1.24 14.23
C TYR A 160 8.05 -1.12 15.64
N LYS A 161 8.88 -1.02 16.69
CA LYS A 161 8.45 -1.10 18.12
C LYS A 161 7.28 -0.21 18.54
N ARG A 162 7.01 0.90 17.84
CA ARG A 162 5.91 1.84 18.16
C ARG A 162 5.19 2.37 16.93
N VAL A 163 5.27 1.64 15.82
CA VAL A 163 4.72 2.11 14.56
C VAL A 163 3.18 2.09 14.60
N GLY A 164 2.56 3.21 14.21
CA GLY A 164 1.13 3.26 13.89
C GLY A 164 0.90 2.86 12.44
N THR A 165 -0.20 2.17 12.16
CA THR A 165 -0.62 1.84 10.79
C THR A 165 -1.87 2.62 10.42
N LEU A 166 -1.82 3.29 9.28
CA LEU A 166 -2.92 4.03 8.68
C LEU A 166 -3.23 3.46 7.30
N LEU A 167 -4.51 3.18 7.03
CA LEU A 167 -4.99 2.90 5.69
C LEU A 167 -5.93 4.01 5.21
N THR A 168 -5.62 4.62 4.07
CA THR A 168 -6.53 5.50 3.34
C THR A 168 -7.31 4.70 2.29
N LEU A 169 -8.63 4.82 2.36
CA LEU A 169 -9.59 4.24 1.42
C LEU A 169 -10.02 5.33 0.43
N HIS A 170 -9.66 5.21 -0.86
CA HIS A 170 -10.09 6.18 -1.88
C HIS A 170 -11.34 5.74 -2.61
N ASN A 171 -11.52 4.42 -2.80
CA ASN A 171 -12.69 3.89 -3.49
C ASN A 171 -12.95 2.41 -3.11
N LEU A 172 -14.01 2.16 -2.36
CA LEU A 172 -14.41 0.79 -1.95
C LEU A 172 -14.88 -0.12 -3.10
N GLY A 173 -15.13 0.43 -4.29
CA GLY A 173 -15.40 -0.38 -5.48
C GLY A 173 -14.19 -1.23 -5.90
N TYR A 174 -12.97 -0.85 -5.50
CA TYR A 174 -11.74 -1.57 -5.84
C TYR A 174 -11.10 -2.19 -4.58
N GLN A 175 -11.36 -3.47 -4.35
CA GLN A 175 -11.00 -4.14 -3.09
C GLN A 175 -9.80 -5.10 -3.19
N GLY A 176 -9.35 -5.44 -4.40
CA GLY A 176 -8.38 -6.52 -4.58
C GLY A 176 -8.97 -7.87 -4.16
N LEU A 177 -9.99 -8.33 -4.90
CA LEU A 177 -10.67 -9.60 -4.67
C LEU A 177 -10.02 -10.72 -5.49
N PHE A 178 -9.67 -11.82 -4.83
CA PHE A 178 -9.00 -12.96 -5.46
C PHE A 178 -9.63 -14.30 -5.04
N PRO A 179 -9.47 -15.38 -5.82
CA PRO A 179 -9.99 -16.69 -5.43
C PRO A 179 -9.46 -17.16 -4.07
N GLY A 180 -10.31 -17.72 -3.21
CA GLY A 180 -9.93 -18.18 -1.86
C GLY A 180 -8.81 -19.21 -1.86
N HIS A 181 -8.80 -20.13 -2.83
CA HIS A 181 -7.74 -21.13 -2.98
C HIS A 181 -6.33 -20.53 -3.21
N ALA A 182 -6.25 -19.25 -3.60
CA ALA A 182 -4.98 -18.56 -3.78
C ALA A 182 -4.42 -17.96 -2.48
N PHE A 183 -5.14 -18.05 -1.35
CA PHE A 183 -4.68 -17.54 -0.05
C PHE A 183 -3.29 -18.06 0.34
N SER A 184 -3.03 -19.35 0.08
CA SER A 184 -1.73 -19.97 0.40
C SER A 184 -0.55 -19.27 -0.26
N LYS A 185 -0.75 -18.61 -1.41
CA LYS A 185 0.29 -17.84 -2.11
C LYS A 185 0.70 -16.56 -1.39
N LEU A 186 -0.15 -16.02 -0.51
CA LEU A 186 0.21 -14.87 0.33
C LEU A 186 1.30 -15.25 1.33
N GLY A 187 1.34 -16.52 1.72
CA GLY A 187 2.18 -16.96 2.83
C GLY A 187 1.88 -16.22 4.11
N LEU A 188 0.61 -15.87 4.36
CA LEU A 188 0.14 -15.51 5.69
C LEU A 188 -0.22 -16.79 6.46
N PRO A 189 -0.20 -16.76 7.80
CA PRO A 189 -0.62 -17.90 8.60
C PRO A 189 -2.07 -18.31 8.29
N PRO A 190 -2.43 -19.61 8.26
CA PRO A 190 -3.79 -20.06 7.91
C PRO A 190 -4.92 -19.41 8.71
N GLU A 191 -4.67 -19.03 9.96
CA GLU A 191 -5.62 -18.33 10.84
C GLU A 191 -5.96 -16.90 10.38
N TYR A 192 -5.29 -16.39 9.34
CA TYR A 192 -5.61 -15.12 8.69
C TYR A 192 -6.65 -15.27 7.57
N PHE A 193 -7.06 -16.49 7.23
CA PHE A 193 -8.14 -16.72 6.24
C PHE A 193 -9.46 -17.08 6.92
N THR A 194 -10.03 -16.10 7.64
CA THR A 194 -11.33 -16.25 8.30
C THR A 194 -12.25 -15.07 7.98
N PRO A 195 -13.59 -15.22 8.16
CA PRO A 195 -14.53 -14.13 7.95
C PRO A 195 -14.26 -12.88 8.81
N GLU A 196 -13.54 -13.02 9.92
CA GLU A 196 -13.12 -11.91 10.79
C GLU A 196 -11.89 -11.16 10.24
N THR A 197 -11.18 -11.76 9.29
CA THR A 197 -9.88 -11.31 8.79
C THR A 197 -9.91 -11.07 7.27
N LEU A 198 -9.23 -11.88 6.45
CA LEU A 198 -9.10 -11.65 5.01
C LEU A 198 -10.17 -12.32 4.14
N GLU A 199 -10.87 -13.34 4.67
CA GLU A 199 -11.85 -14.09 3.88
C GLU A 199 -13.09 -13.23 3.60
N PHE A 200 -13.64 -13.32 2.41
CA PHE A 200 -14.80 -12.56 1.97
C PHE A 200 -15.62 -13.35 0.95
N TYR A 201 -16.63 -14.10 1.40
CA TYR A 201 -17.52 -14.92 0.56
C TYR A 201 -16.76 -15.92 -0.34
N GLY A 202 -15.86 -16.69 0.25
CA GLY A 202 -14.97 -17.66 -0.39
C GLY A 202 -13.77 -17.04 -1.11
N LYS A 203 -13.58 -15.72 -1.03
CA LYS A 203 -12.50 -14.98 -1.69
C LYS A 203 -11.51 -14.42 -0.68
N VAL A 204 -10.31 -14.10 -1.17
CA VAL A 204 -9.34 -13.25 -0.46
C VAL A 204 -9.66 -11.80 -0.78
N ASN A 205 -9.72 -10.93 0.23
CA ASN A 205 -9.96 -9.50 0.07
C ASN A 205 -8.82 -8.68 0.70
N PHE A 206 -7.99 -8.04 -0.13
CA PHE A 206 -6.83 -7.27 0.35
C PHE A 206 -7.27 -6.02 1.12
N LEU A 207 -8.27 -5.30 0.62
CA LEU A 207 -8.75 -4.09 1.28
C LEU A 207 -9.33 -4.40 2.66
N LYS A 208 -10.10 -5.48 2.77
CA LYS A 208 -10.60 -5.99 4.06
C LYS A 208 -9.46 -6.29 5.02
N ALA A 209 -8.38 -6.93 4.55
CA ALA A 209 -7.18 -7.14 5.36
C ALA A 209 -6.68 -5.83 5.95
N GLY A 210 -6.49 -4.81 5.11
CA GLY A 210 -6.02 -3.51 5.57
C GLY A 210 -6.99 -2.85 6.56
N ILE A 211 -8.31 -2.95 6.34
CA ILE A 211 -9.34 -2.42 7.24
C ILE A 211 -9.25 -3.10 8.61
N VAL A 212 -9.08 -4.42 8.64
CA VAL A 212 -9.02 -5.20 9.88
C VAL A 212 -7.72 -4.96 10.64
N PHE A 213 -6.57 -4.92 9.94
CA PHE A 213 -5.25 -4.92 10.58
C PHE A 213 -4.65 -3.53 10.83
N SER A 214 -5.12 -2.47 10.17
CA SER A 214 -4.64 -1.11 10.43
C SER A 214 -5.08 -0.60 11.80
N ASN A 215 -4.35 0.32 12.42
CA ASN A 215 -4.77 0.98 13.66
C ASN A 215 -5.83 2.05 13.40
N ILE A 216 -5.59 2.88 12.39
CA ILE A 216 -6.48 3.96 11.97
C ILE A 216 -6.86 3.77 10.50
N LEU A 217 -8.07 4.16 10.16
CA LEU A 217 -8.58 4.23 8.80
C LEU A 217 -8.94 5.68 8.51
N ASN A 218 -8.65 6.15 7.31
CA ASN A 218 -9.27 7.37 6.82
C ASN A 218 -9.79 7.22 5.40
N THR A 219 -10.59 8.19 4.99
CA THR A 219 -11.11 8.27 3.63
C THR A 219 -11.20 9.73 3.17
N VAL A 220 -11.59 9.94 1.92
CA VAL A 220 -11.39 11.18 1.17
C VAL A 220 -12.39 12.30 1.50
N SER A 221 -13.36 12.07 2.39
CA SER A 221 -14.23 13.12 2.94
C SER A 221 -14.99 12.65 4.20
N PRO A 222 -15.45 13.58 5.06
CA PRO A 222 -16.36 13.27 6.17
C PRO A 222 -17.64 12.56 5.71
N THR A 223 -18.27 13.04 4.64
CA THR A 223 -19.49 12.43 4.10
C THR A 223 -19.23 11.00 3.63
N TYR A 224 -18.17 10.79 2.85
CA TYR A 224 -17.84 9.46 2.33
C TYR A 224 -17.53 8.47 3.45
N SER A 225 -16.94 8.94 4.57
CA SER A 225 -16.72 8.09 5.76
C SER A 225 -18.01 7.54 6.36
N LEU A 226 -19.13 8.25 6.21
CA LEU A 226 -20.45 7.81 6.65
C LEU A 226 -21.11 6.92 5.59
N GLU A 227 -21.03 7.31 4.32
CA GLU A 227 -21.64 6.58 3.19
C GLU A 227 -21.12 5.14 3.13
N ILE A 228 -19.81 4.93 3.21
CA ILE A 228 -19.19 3.60 3.12
C ILE A 228 -19.57 2.64 4.24
N GLN A 229 -20.23 3.12 5.29
CA GLN A 229 -20.78 2.30 6.36
C GLN A 229 -22.22 1.83 6.08
N THR A 230 -22.78 2.16 4.92
CA THR A 230 -24.12 1.74 4.49
C THR A 230 -24.05 0.60 3.49
N ALA A 231 -25.11 -0.19 3.35
CA ALA A 231 -25.16 -1.27 2.36
C ALA A 231 -25.07 -0.78 0.90
N GLU A 232 -25.49 0.46 0.64
CA GLU A 232 -25.46 1.05 -0.71
C GLU A 232 -24.04 1.33 -1.20
N PHE A 233 -23.18 1.86 -0.33
CA PHE A 233 -21.82 2.29 -0.70
C PHE A 233 -20.70 1.47 -0.05
N GLY A 234 -21.02 0.55 0.87
CA GLY A 234 -20.05 -0.28 1.58
C GLY A 234 -19.49 -1.44 0.77
N HIS A 235 -20.12 -1.79 -0.36
CA HIS A 235 -19.70 -2.89 -1.24
C HIS A 235 -19.44 -4.22 -0.48
N GLY A 236 -20.29 -4.52 0.51
CA GLY A 236 -20.20 -5.70 1.37
C GLY A 236 -19.19 -5.57 2.53
N LEU A 237 -18.45 -4.46 2.61
CA LEU A 237 -17.52 -4.15 3.70
C LEU A 237 -18.15 -3.29 4.80
N GLU A 238 -19.40 -2.85 4.63
CA GLU A 238 -20.10 -1.98 5.59
C GLU A 238 -20.07 -2.51 7.00
N GLY A 239 -20.27 -3.82 7.22
CA GLY A 239 -20.23 -4.43 8.55
C GLY A 239 -18.85 -4.32 9.21
N VAL A 240 -17.77 -4.51 8.44
CA VAL A 240 -16.40 -4.39 8.94
C VAL A 240 -16.07 -2.92 9.23
N LEU A 241 -16.52 -2.00 8.38
CA LEU A 241 -16.30 -0.56 8.57
C LEU A 241 -17.08 -0.02 9.79
N GLN A 242 -18.32 -0.47 9.98
CA GLN A 242 -19.12 -0.12 11.17
C GLN A 242 -18.45 -0.63 12.46
N ALA A 243 -17.90 -1.86 12.46
CA ALA A 243 -17.13 -2.37 13.59
C ALA A 243 -15.89 -1.51 13.89
N ARG A 244 -15.35 -0.83 12.87
CA ARG A 244 -14.19 0.04 12.93
C ARG A 244 -14.52 1.54 13.04
N LYS A 245 -15.80 1.92 13.19
CA LYS A 245 -16.26 3.32 13.12
C LYS A 245 -15.52 4.31 14.03
N LYS A 246 -15.09 3.87 15.22
CA LYS A 246 -14.35 4.71 16.18
C LYS A 246 -12.95 5.08 15.70
N ASN A 247 -12.41 4.31 14.76
CA ASN A 247 -11.07 4.45 14.19
C ASN A 247 -11.13 4.86 12.71
N LEU A 248 -12.31 5.21 12.19
CA LEU A 248 -12.53 5.63 10.80
C LEU A 248 -12.80 7.13 10.75
N PHE A 249 -11.99 7.85 9.98
CA PHE A 249 -12.06 9.31 9.86
C PHE A 249 -12.22 9.75 8.40
N GLY A 250 -13.06 10.74 8.15
CA GLY A 250 -13.12 11.40 6.85
C GLY A 250 -12.22 12.63 6.82
N ILE A 251 -11.24 12.64 5.91
CA ILE A 251 -10.31 13.75 5.70
C ILE A 251 -10.49 14.21 4.26
N LEU A 252 -10.97 15.44 4.08
CA LEU A 252 -11.22 15.98 2.75
C LEU A 252 -9.90 16.06 1.97
N ASN A 253 -9.89 15.50 0.75
CA ASN A 253 -8.74 15.63 -0.14
C ASN A 253 -8.45 17.10 -0.43
N GLY A 254 -7.19 17.50 -0.25
CA GLY A 254 -6.70 18.79 -0.71
C GLY A 254 -6.38 18.77 -2.19
N VAL A 255 -6.42 19.95 -2.82
CA VAL A 255 -5.90 20.18 -4.17
C VAL A 255 -4.76 21.18 -4.02
N GLU A 256 -3.62 20.90 -4.66
CA GLU A 256 -2.52 21.85 -4.73
C GLU A 256 -2.75 22.76 -5.95
N TYR A 257 -3.11 24.01 -5.68
CA TYR A 257 -3.15 25.06 -6.68
C TYR A 257 -1.73 25.64 -6.80
N GLN A 258 -1.13 25.51 -7.99
CA GLN A 258 0.10 26.24 -8.36
C GLN A 258 -0.27 27.58 -8.99
#